data_AF-A0A5S5C5Q4-F1
#
_entry.id   AF-A0A5S5C5Q4-F1
#
_cell.length_a   1.000
_cell.length_b   1.000
_cell.length_c   1.000
_cell.angle_alpha   90.00
_cell.angle_beta   90.00
_cell.angle_gamma   90.00
#
_symmetry.space_group_name_H-M   'P 1'
#
loop_
_entity.id
_entity.type
_entity.pdbx_description
1 polymer ?
#
loop_
_entity_poly.entity_id
_entity_poly.type
_entity_poly.pdbx_seq_one_letter_code
_entity_poly.pdbx_strand_id
1 'polypeptide(L)' 'MLEIERVKERLSQLDESEARSLLLIIYARLDTAIHGIGTGGDPVMKETVMDIFDIYKRLPSKK' A
#
# COMPACT_ATOMS: atom_id res chain seq x y z
N MET A 1 -1.57 19.61 -8.63
CA MET A 1 -1.18 18.20 -8.88
C MET A 1 -2.07 17.31 -8.02
N LEU A 2 -2.79 16.37 -8.64
CA LEU A 2 -3.66 15.42 -7.93
C LEU A 2 -2.82 14.47 -7.06
N GLU A 3 -3.41 13.94 -5.99
CA GLU A 3 -2.71 13.05 -5.05
C GLU A 3 -2.19 11.77 -5.75
N ILE A 4 -2.96 11.25 -6.72
CA ILE A 4 -2.55 10.10 -7.53
C ILE A 4 -1.29 10.37 -8.36
N GLU A 5 -1.09 11.59 -8.84
CA GLU A 5 0.10 11.94 -9.63
C GLU A 5 1.36 12.02 -8.76
N ARG A 6 1.24 12.49 -7.51
CA ARG A 6 2.35 12.45 -6.53
C ARG A 6 2.75 11.03 -6.16
N VAL A 7 1.76 10.14 -6.03
CA VAL A 7 2.00 8.72 -5.75
C VAL A 7 2.71 8.06 -6.93
N LYS A 8 2.27 8.32 -8.17
CA LYS A 8 2.95 7.82 -9.38
C LYS A 8 4.40 8.29 -9.47
N GLU A 9 4.64 9.57 -9.19
CA GLU A 9 5.99 10.14 -9.18
C GLU A 9 6.88 9.41 -8.17
N ARG A 10 6.42 9.21 -6.93
CA ARG A 10 7.17 8.48 -5.90
C ARG A 10 7.41 7.01 -6.26
N LEU A 11 6.42 6.34 -6.86
CA LEU A 11 6.57 4.96 -7.31
C LEU A 11 7.62 4.83 -8.42
N SER A 12 7.69 5.81 -9.33
CA SER A 12 8.68 5.82 -10.42
C SER A 12 10.13 5.95 -9.94
N GLN A 13 10.34 6.34 -8.67
CA GLN A 13 11.65 6.51 -8.08
C GLN A 13 12.17 5.28 -7.34
N LEU A 14 11.32 4.25 -7.16
CA LEU A 14 11.71 2.99 -6.56
C LEU A 14 12.55 2.17 -7.54
N ASP A 15 13.58 1.51 -7.02
CA ASP A 15 14.24 0.45 -7.76
C ASP A 15 13.41 -0.84 -7.77
N GLU A 16 13.85 -1.84 -8.53
CA GLU A 16 13.13 -3.09 -8.69
C GLU A 16 13.00 -3.88 -7.36
N SER A 17 14.03 -3.83 -6.50
CA SER A 17 14.01 -4.53 -5.21
C SER A 17 13.05 -3.85 -4.24
N GLU A 18 13.05 -2.52 -4.21
CA GLU A 18 12.13 -1.69 -3.43
C GLU A 18 10.68 -1.93 -3.89
N ALA A 19 10.42 -1.95 -5.20
CA ALA A 19 9.10 -2.20 -5.76
C ALA A 19 8.59 -3.61 -5.45
N ARG A 20 9.45 -4.64 -5.55
CA ARG A 20 9.11 -6.03 -5.18
C ARG A 20 8.79 -6.15 -3.69
N SER A 21 9.56 -5.47 -2.84
CA SER A 21 9.33 -5.46 -1.39
C SER A 21 8.00 -4.78 -1.03
N LEU A 22 7.70 -3.65 -1.67
CA LEU A 22 6.43 -2.95 -1.51
C LEU A 22 5.24 -3.83 -1.92
N LEU A 23 5.36 -4.55 -3.04
CA LEU A 23 4.33 -5.48 -3.50
C LEU A 23 4.06 -6.60 -2.48
N LEU A 24 5.11 -7.17 -1.90
CA LEU A 24 4.98 -8.20 -0.86
C LEU A 24 4.26 -7.67 0.39
N ILE A 25 4.57 -6.44 0.81
CA ILE A 25 3.90 -5.80 1.96
C ILE A 25 2.40 -5.64 1.70
N ILE A 26 2.03 -5.13 0.51
CA ILE A 26 0.63 -4.96 0.12
C ILE A 26 -0.08 -6.31 0.09
N TYR A 27 0.55 -7.32 -0.49
CA TYR A 27 0.00 -8.67 -0.57
C TYR A 27 -0.27 -9.24 0.83
N ALA A 28 0.68 -9.14 1.76
CA ALA A 28 0.50 -9.63 3.13
C ALA A 28 -0.64 -8.93 3.87
N ARG A 29 -0.84 -7.61 3.66
CA ARG A 29 -1.94 -6.86 4.25
C ARG A 29 -3.30 -7.31 3.70
N LEU A 30 -3.40 -7.50 2.38
CA LEU A 30 -4.61 -8.01 1.74
C LEU A 30 -4.92 -9.44 2.16
N ASP A 31 -3.91 -10.31 2.20
CA ASP A 31 -4.05 -11.70 2.63
C ASP A 31 -4.58 -11.79 4.07
N THR A 32 -4.02 -10.97 4.97
CA THR A 32 -4.50 -10.85 6.35
C THR A 32 -5.95 -10.37 6.42
N ALA A 33 -6.34 -9.40 5.59
CA ALA A 33 -7.71 -8.87 5.58
C ALA A 33 -8.73 -9.87 5.01
N ILE A 34 -8.34 -10.67 4.01
CA ILE A 34 -9.22 -11.63 3.33
C ILE A 34 -9.33 -12.94 4.13
N HIS A 35 -8.21 -13.43 4.67
CA HIS A 35 -8.12 -14.77 5.26
C HIS A 35 -7.90 -14.77 6.78
N GLY A 36 -7.65 -13.60 7.40
CA GLY A 36 -7.46 -13.47 8.83
C GLY A 36 -8.69 -13.94 9.62
N ILE A 37 -8.48 -14.95 10.46
CA ILE A 37 -9.54 -15.63 11.23
C ILE A 37 -10.19 -14.66 12.22
N GLY A 38 -11.51 -14.43 12.08
CA GLY A 38 -12.39 -14.16 13.21
C GLY A 38 -13.14 -12.82 13.27
N THR A 39 -12.78 -11.76 12.56
CA THR A 39 -13.44 -10.45 12.77
C THR A 39 -13.53 -9.50 11.56
N GLY A 40 -13.13 -9.92 10.36
CA GLY A 40 -12.91 -8.99 9.24
C GLY A 40 -14.05 -8.83 8.25
N GLY A 41 -15.18 -8.25 8.66
CA GLY A 41 -16.16 -7.73 7.69
C GLY A 41 -15.67 -6.46 6.96
N ASP A 42 -16.59 -5.72 6.33
CA ASP A 42 -16.33 -4.42 5.67
C ASP A 42 -15.39 -3.44 6.43
N PRO A 43 -15.44 -3.33 7.78
CA PRO A 43 -14.56 -2.41 8.51
C PRO A 43 -13.06 -2.73 8.40
N VAL A 44 -12.67 -4.01 8.50
CA VAL A 44 -11.26 -4.43 8.41
C VAL A 44 -10.75 -4.28 6.99
N MET A 45 -11.60 -4.55 5.99
CA MET A 45 -11.26 -4.27 4.59
C MET A 45 -11.06 -2.77 4.36
N LYS A 46 -11.93 -1.91 4.92
CA LYS A 46 -11.78 -0.46 4.82
C LYS A 46 -10.50 0.06 5.48
N GLU A 47 -10.17 -0.42 6.68
CA GLU A 47 -8.91 -0.08 7.36
C GLU A 47 -7.69 -0.53 6.54
N THR A 48 -7.74 -1.74 5.99
CA THR A 48 -6.66 -2.28 5.16
C THR A 48 -6.45 -1.44 3.89
N VAL A 49 -7.53 -1.02 3.24
CA VAL A 49 -7.45 -0.12 2.08
C VAL A 49 -6.86 1.23 2.47
N MET A 50 -7.27 1.81 3.59
CA MET A 50 -6.71 3.07 4.08
C MET A 50 -5.20 2.95 4.39
N ASP A 51 -4.78 1.85 5.01
CA ASP A 51 -3.38 1.58 5.30
C ASP A 51 -2.53 1.46 4.03
N ILE A 52 -3.04 0.76 3.00
CA ILE A 52 -2.37 0.64 1.71
C ILE A 52 -2.23 2.03 1.05
N PHE A 53 -3.29 2.83 1.08
CA PHE A 53 -3.24 4.22 0.60
C PHE A 53 -2.17 5.03 1.33
N ASP A 54 -2.08 4.90 2.65
CA ASP A 54 -1.11 5.60 3.47
C ASP A 54 0.34 5.18 3.19
N ILE A 55 0.59 3.89 2.93
CA ILE A 55 1.91 3.39 2.53
C ILE A 55 2.41 4.14 1.28
N TYR A 56 1.57 4.24 0.24
CA TYR A 56 1.92 4.96 -0.98
C TYR A 56 2.18 6.46 -0.74
N LYS A 57 1.38 7.10 0.12
CA LYS A 57 1.57 8.52 0.49
C LYS A 57 2.82 8.79 1.30
N ARG A 58 3.43 7.77 1.89
CA ARG A 58 4.66 7.89 2.72
C ARG A 58 5.93 7.46 1.99
N LEU A 59 5.81 6.94 0.76
CA LEU A 59 6.98 6.61 -0.05
C LEU A 59 7.90 7.82 -0.19
N PRO A 60 9.22 7.66 -0.01
CA PRO A 60 10.15 8.76 -0.14
C PRO A 60 10.11 9.30 -1.56
N SER A 61 10.09 10.63 -1.69
CA SER A 61 10.39 11.26 -2.98
C SER A 61 11.89 11.56 -3.02
N LYS A 62 12.62 11.03 -4.00
CA LYS A 62 13.97 11.48 -4.34
C LYS A 62 13.84 12.95 -4.78
N LYS A 63 14.55 13.83 -4.06
CA LYS A 63 14.64 15.27 -4.35
C LYS A 63 15.42 15.53 -5.62
#